data_AF-A0AB39UWP4-F1
#
_entry.id   AF-A0AB39UWP4-F1
#
_cell.length_a   1.000
_cell.length_b   1.000
_cell.length_c   1.000
_cell.angle_alpha   90.00
_cell.angle_beta   90.00
_cell.angle_gamma   90.00
#
_symmetry.space_group_name_H-M   'P 1'
#
loop_
_entity.id
_entity.type
_entity.pdbx_description
1 polymer ?
#
loop_
_entity_poly.entity_id
_entity_poly.type
_entity_poly.pdbx_seq_one_letter_code
_entity_poly.pdbx_strand_id
1 'polypeptide(L)'
;MFDIGFTELLLVALVGLLVLGPERLPGAVRTVGLWVGRIRRMVSSFSEELDRQIKADELRKKLKEEGDTLGLEKIQSTVDEALQEAKQYEHLTEPSTTTKREHD
;
A
#
# COMPACT_ATOMS: atom_id res chain seq x y z
N MET A 1 -7.20 6.57 -0.95
CA MET A 1 -7.04 8.03 -0.79
C MET A 1 -6.19 8.65 -1.91
N PHE A 2 -6.35 8.18 -3.15
CA PHE A 2 -5.69 8.75 -4.34
C PHE A 2 -6.75 8.95 -5.43
N ASP A 3 -7.76 9.76 -5.14
CA ASP A 3 -8.71 10.24 -6.15
C ASP A 3 -8.10 11.44 -6.87
N ILE A 4 -7.13 11.19 -7.73
CA ILE A 4 -6.63 12.21 -8.66
C ILE A 4 -7.55 12.20 -9.88
N GLY A 5 -8.51 13.12 -9.89
CA GLY A 5 -9.37 13.37 -11.03
C GLY A 5 -8.69 14.22 -12.10
N PHE A 6 -9.39 14.39 -13.22
CA PHE A 6 -8.93 15.25 -14.32
C PHE A 6 -8.71 16.70 -13.84
N THR A 7 -9.59 17.18 -12.95
CA THR A 7 -9.51 18.54 -12.38
C THR A 7 -8.28 18.74 -11.51
N GLU A 8 -7.95 17.80 -10.62
CA GLU A 8 -6.72 17.86 -9.82
C GLU A 8 -5.47 17.88 -10.70
N LEU A 9 -5.45 17.06 -11.76
CA LEU A 9 -4.32 17.01 -12.69
C LEU A 9 -4.14 18.35 -13.42
N LEU A 10 -5.24 18.98 -13.84
CA LEU A 10 -5.24 20.30 -14.47
C LEU A 10 -4.76 21.39 -13.49
N LEU A 11 -5.22 21.36 -12.24
CA LEU A 11 -4.77 22.28 -11.18
C LEU A 11 -3.25 22.16 -10.96
N VAL A 12 -2.74 20.94 -10.82
CA VAL A 12 -1.31 20.67 -10.65
C VAL A 12 -0.51 21.15 -11.86
N ALA A 13 -1.01 20.91 -13.08
CA ALA A 13 -0.37 21.40 -14.30
C ALA A 13 -0.31 22.94 -14.32
N LEU A 14 -1.39 23.61 -13.94
CA LEU A 14 -1.46 25.07 -13.89
C LEU A 14 -0.48 25.66 -12.86
N VAL A 15 -0.44 25.08 -11.65
CA VAL A 15 0.53 25.47 -10.61
C VAL A 15 1.96 25.22 -11.08
N GLY A 16 2.23 24.06 -11.70
CA GLY A 16 3.54 23.75 -12.27
C GLY A 16 3.97 24.75 -13.33
N LEU A 17 3.06 25.16 -14.22
CA LEU A 17 3.29 26.20 -15.23
C LEU A 17 3.58 27.56 -14.59
N LEU A 18 2.91 27.91 -13.49
CA LEU A 18 3.12 29.18 -12.81
C LEU A 18 4.46 29.24 -12.06
N VAL A 19 4.80 28.18 -11.34
CA VAL A 19 6.01 28.12 -10.49
C VAL A 19 7.27 27.95 -11.33
N LEU A 20 7.26 26.99 -12.26
CA LEU A 20 8.42 26.64 -13.06
C LEU A 20 8.49 27.42 -14.38
N GLY A 21 7.33 27.86 -14.88
CA GLY A 21 7.19 28.52 -16.17
C GLY A 21 6.90 27.53 -17.32
N PRO A 22 6.09 27.92 -18.32
CA PRO A 22 5.71 27.07 -19.45
C PRO A 22 6.91 26.61 -20.30
N GLU A 23 7.98 27.41 -20.36
CA GLU A 23 9.15 27.06 -21.16
C GLU A 23 10.06 26.03 -20.48
N ARG A 24 10.01 25.95 -19.14
CA ARG A 24 10.95 25.13 -18.35
C ARG A 24 10.36 23.79 -17.93
N LEU A 25 9.03 23.72 -17.78
CA LEU A 25 8.28 22.48 -17.51
C LEU A 25 8.58 21.34 -18.49
N PRO A 26 8.55 21.52 -19.83
CA PRO A 26 8.88 20.45 -20.77
C PRO A 26 10.34 19.99 -20.63
N GLY A 27 11.26 20.88 -20.25
CA GLY A 27 12.64 20.53 -19.92
C GLY A 27 12.74 19.64 -18.68
N ALA A 28 12.04 20.00 -17.61
CA ALA A 28 12.03 19.23 -16.37
C ALA A 28 11.43 17.83 -16.55
N VAL A 29 10.29 17.71 -17.25
CA VAL A 29 9.66 16.42 -17.56
C VAL A 29 10.59 15.54 -18.39
N ARG A 30 11.32 16.11 -19.36
CA ARG A 30 12.32 15.37 -20.13
C ARG A 30 13.45 14.85 -19.25
N THR A 31 14.00 15.69 -18.37
CA THR A 31 15.08 15.27 -17.46
C THR A 31 14.62 14.16 -16.52
N VAL A 32 13.49 14.34 -15.85
CA VAL A 32 12.91 13.33 -14.95
C VAL A 32 12.61 12.05 -15.72
N GLY A 33 11.98 12.16 -16.90
CA GLY A 33 11.67 11.02 -17.76
C GLY A 33 12.90 10.25 -18.21
N LEU A 34 13.99 10.94 -18.55
CA LEU A 34 15.27 10.30 -18.90
C LEU A 34 15.89 9.57 -17.71
N TRP A 35 15.79 10.13 -16.51
CA TRP A 35 16.29 9.51 -15.27
C TRP A 35 15.48 8.26 -14.91
N VAL A 36 14.15 8.38 -14.88
CA VAL A 36 13.25 7.24 -14.65
C VAL A 36 13.45 6.16 -15.72
N GLY A 37 13.60 6.56 -16.98
CA GLY A 37 13.89 5.65 -18.09
C GLY A 37 15.20 4.90 -17.94
N ARG A 38 16.27 5.57 -17.48
CA ARG A 38 17.56 4.92 -17.16
C ARG A 38 17.42 3.93 -16.01
N ILE A 39 16.77 4.32 -14.91
CA ILE A 39 16.56 3.45 -13.75
C ILE A 39 15.74 2.22 -14.17
N ARG A 40 14.66 2.41 -14.93
CA ARG A 40 13.83 1.30 -15.42
C ARG A 40 14.62 0.34 -16.32
N ARG A 41 15.48 0.86 -17.19
CA ARG A 41 16.36 0.03 -18.05
C ARG A 41 17.35 -0.76 -17.21
N MET A 42 17.93 -0.14 -16.18
CA MET A 42 18.84 -0.80 -15.26
C MET A 42 18.11 -1.93 -14.52
N VAL A 43 16.96 -1.66 -13.88
CA VAL A 43 16.17 -2.70 -13.23
C VAL A 43 15.82 -3.84 -14.20
N SER A 44 15.44 -3.52 -15.44
CA SER A 44 15.14 -4.51 -16.47
C SER A 44 16.34 -5.38 -16.84
N SER A 45 17.54 -4.79 -16.98
CA SER A 45 18.74 -5.56 -17.32
C SER A 45 19.19 -6.45 -16.16
N PHE A 46 19.10 -5.95 -14.92
CA PHE A 46 19.37 -6.75 -13.73
C PHE A 46 18.37 -7.91 -13.61
N SER A 47 17.07 -7.66 -13.84
CA SER A 47 16.06 -8.71 -13.89
C SER A 47 16.34 -9.75 -14.97
N GLU A 48 16.74 -9.36 -16.19
CA GLU A 48 17.10 -10.30 -17.26
C GLU A 48 18.35 -11.12 -16.94
N GLU A 49 19.35 -10.53 -16.27
CA GLU A 49 20.59 -11.23 -15.89
C GLU A 49 20.36 -12.18 -14.71
N LEU A 50 19.50 -11.77 -13.75
CA LEU A 50 19.03 -12.60 -12.65
C LEU A 50 18.16 -13.77 -13.16
N ASP A 51 17.21 -13.53 -14.06
CA ASP A 51 16.35 -14.57 -14.66
C ASP A 51 17.16 -15.61 -15.47
N ARG A 52 18.29 -15.18 -16.06
CA ARG A 52 19.18 -16.08 -16.81
C ARG A 52 20.06 -16.97 -15.92
N GLN A 53 20.25 -16.63 -14.63
CA GLN A 53 21.10 -17.38 -13.70
C GLN A 53 20.32 -18.07 -12.56
N ILE A 54 19.19 -17.51 -12.14
CA ILE A 54 18.33 -18.04 -11.08
C ILE A 54 16.91 -18.10 -11.66
N LYS A 55 16.34 -19.29 -11.77
CA LYS A 55 14.91 -19.46 -12.11
C LYS A 55 14.11 -18.48 -11.24
N ALA A 56 13.35 -17.57 -11.85
CA ALA A 56 12.49 -16.58 -11.19
C ALA A 56 11.65 -17.14 -10.02
N ASP A 57 11.40 -18.45 -10.03
CA ASP A 57 10.76 -19.22 -8.96
C ASP A 57 11.49 -19.15 -7.61
N GLU A 58 12.83 -19.13 -7.56
CA GLU A 58 13.58 -19.10 -6.29
C GLU A 58 13.55 -17.71 -5.64
N LEU A 59 13.65 -16.64 -6.43
CA LEU A 59 13.55 -15.27 -5.90
C LEU A 59 12.10 -14.93 -5.51
N ARG A 60 11.11 -15.39 -6.30
CA ARG A 60 9.69 -15.34 -5.89
C ARG A 60 9.45 -16.11 -4.60
N LYS A 61 10.07 -17.29 -4.43
CA LYS A 61 9.93 -18.10 -3.21
C LYS A 61 10.59 -17.44 -2.00
N LYS A 62 11.79 -16.86 -2.15
CA LYS A 62 12.46 -16.10 -1.08
C LYS A 62 11.71 -14.83 -0.69
N LEU A 63 11.21 -14.05 -1.65
CA LEU A 63 10.39 -12.86 -1.36
C LEU A 63 9.06 -13.23 -0.68
N LYS A 64 8.51 -14.40 -0.99
CA LYS A 64 7.29 -14.91 -0.37
C LYS A 64 7.55 -15.48 1.02
N GLU A 65 8.66 -16.19 1.24
CA GLU A 65 9.11 -16.67 2.55
C GLU A 65 9.54 -15.52 3.47
N GLU A 66 10.26 -14.52 2.97
CA GLU A 66 10.60 -13.30 3.72
C GLU A 66 9.36 -12.44 4.00
N GLY A 67 8.41 -12.37 3.04
CA GLY A 67 7.11 -11.72 3.26
C GLY A 67 6.24 -12.42 4.30
N ASP A 68 6.27 -13.76 4.35
CA ASP A 68 5.60 -14.56 5.38
C ASP A 68 6.23 -14.38 6.76
N THR A 69 7.57 -14.31 6.84
CA THR A 69 8.29 -14.22 8.13
C THR A 69 8.32 -12.81 8.73
N LEU A 70 8.22 -11.74 7.92
CA LEU A 70 8.34 -10.35 8.43
C LEU A 70 7.02 -9.67 8.80
N GLY A 71 5.86 -10.22 8.46
CA GLY A 71 4.61 -9.51 8.70
C GLY A 71 3.40 -10.40 8.92
N LEU A 72 3.30 -11.53 8.25
CA LEU A 72 2.05 -12.29 8.26
C LEU A 72 1.82 -13.00 9.60
N GLU A 73 2.83 -13.63 10.19
CA GLU A 73 2.67 -14.34 11.47
C GLU A 73 2.38 -13.40 12.65
N LYS A 74 3.03 -12.22 12.70
CA LYS A 74 2.79 -11.20 13.73
C LYS A 74 1.46 -10.48 13.54
N ILE A 75 1.02 -10.28 12.30
CA ILE A 75 -0.29 -9.70 12.02
C ILE A 75 -1.39 -10.72 12.35
N GLN A 76 -1.20 -12.00 12.02
CA GLN A 76 -2.15 -13.06 12.35
C GLN A 76 -2.34 -13.16 13.88
N SER A 77 -1.23 -13.19 14.65
CA SER A 77 -1.29 -13.27 16.12
C SER A 77 -1.95 -12.04 16.75
N THR A 78 -1.65 -10.84 16.25
CA THR A 78 -2.25 -9.59 16.76
C THR A 78 -3.74 -9.51 16.42
N VAL A 79 -4.14 -10.01 15.25
CA VAL A 79 -5.55 -10.08 14.85
C VAL A 79 -6.31 -11.13 15.64
N ASP A 80 -5.75 -12.32 15.86
CA ASP A 80 -6.36 -13.37 16.68
C ASP A 80 -6.50 -12.94 18.15
N GLU A 81 -5.50 -12.25 18.70
CA GLU A 81 -5.54 -11.69 20.06
C GLU A 81 -6.59 -10.58 20.18
N ALA A 82 -6.64 -9.66 19.21
CA ALA A 82 -7.67 -8.61 19.16
C ALA A 82 -9.09 -9.18 18.96
N LEU A 83 -9.24 -10.27 18.21
CA LEU A 83 -10.52 -10.97 18.02
C LEU A 83 -10.94 -11.74 19.28
N GLN A 84 -10.00 -12.31 20.03
CA GLN A 84 -10.28 -12.95 21.32
C GLN A 84 -10.66 -11.91 22.37
N GLU A 85 -9.96 -10.78 22.40
CA GLU A 85 -10.27 -9.67 23.29
C GLU A 85 -11.66 -9.08 22.93
N ALA A 86 -11.96 -8.90 21.65
CA ALA A 86 -13.30 -8.49 21.20
C ALA A 86 -14.39 -9.50 21.60
N LYS A 87 -14.15 -10.81 21.47
CA LYS A 87 -15.07 -11.86 21.95
C LYS A 87 -15.27 -11.82 23.47
N GLN A 88 -14.26 -11.40 24.22
CA GLN A 88 -14.35 -11.25 25.67
C GLN A 88 -15.23 -10.05 26.07
N TYR A 89 -15.30 -9.00 25.25
CA TYR A 89 -16.19 -7.86 25.46
C TYR A 89 -17.55 -7.99 24.75
N GLU A 90 -17.69 -8.91 23.79
CA GLU A 90 -18.97 -9.24 23.13
C GLU A 90 -20.01 -9.76 24.15
N HIS A 91 -19.59 -10.31 25.29
CA HIS A 91 -20.49 -10.71 26.38
C HIS A 91 -21.00 -9.54 27.26
N LEU A 92 -20.49 -8.32 27.05
CA LEU A 92 -20.87 -7.12 27.83
C LEU A 92 -21.69 -6.11 27.00
N THR A 93 -21.90 -6.36 25.71
CA THR A 93 -22.76 -5.56 24.84
C THR A 93 -24.11 -6.23 24.56
N GLU A 94 -24.82 -6.62 25.62
CA GLU A 94 -26.29 -6.54 25.62
C GLU A 94 -26.68 -5.23 26.34
N PRO A 95 -27.26 -4.23 25.65
CA PRO A 95 -27.90 -3.13 26.33
C PRO A 95 -29.24 -3.63 26.90
N SER A 96 -29.29 -3.74 28.22
CA SER A 96 -30.47 -3.60 29.09
C SER A 96 -31.85 -3.64 28.39
N THR A 97 -32.60 -4.72 28.60
CA THR A 97 -34.06 -4.62 28.73
C THR A 97 -34.56 -5.42 29.94
N THR A 98 -35.03 -4.66 30.93
CA THR A 98 -36.24 -4.93 31.74
C THR A 98 -36.18 -6.10 32.74
N THR A 99 -35.84 -5.84 34.01
CA THR A 99 -36.82 -5.47 35.08
C THR A 99 -37.98 -6.47 35.15
N LYS A 100 -37.85 -7.55 35.92
CA LYS A 100 -38.29 -7.64 37.34
C LYS A 100 -39.82 -7.75 37.48
N ARG A 101 -40.25 -8.98 37.82
CA ARG A 101 -41.33 -9.37 38.77
C ARG A 101 -42.70 -8.75 38.50
N GLU A 102 -43.69 -9.51 38.03
CA GLU A 102 -44.46 -10.48 38.83
C GLU A 102 -44.71 -9.99 40.26
N HIS A 103 -45.86 -9.34 40.47
CA HIS A 103 -46.49 -9.21 41.78
C HIS A 103 -47.99 -8.91 41.58
N ASP A 104 -48.79 -9.98 41.48
CA ASP A 104 -49.99 -10.27 42.32
C ASP A 104 -50.72 -11.50 41.77
#